data_AF-A0A1I5ZXN0-F1
#
_entry.id   AF-A0A1I5ZXN0-F1
#
_cell.length_a   1.000
_cell.length_b   1.000
_cell.length_c   1.000
_cell.angle_alpha   90.00
_cell.angle_beta   90.00
_cell.angle_gamma   90.00
#
_symmetry.space_group_name_H-M   'P 1'
#
loop_
_entity.id
_entity.type
_entity.pdbx_description
1 polymer ?
#
loop_
_entity_poly.entity_id
_entity_poly.type
_entity_poly.pdbx_seq_one_letter_code
_entity_poly.pdbx_strand_id
1 'polypeptide(L)'
;MANSSVRPDSDPAWDDLLRQLRHRPAAQPRPFFYSRVQARLVAKASADKNLLPGWLRRPAYAALLGALVFSLSGDGSGSTTPNHPLPQQQQLQR
;
A
#
# COMPACT_ATOMS: atom_id res chain seq x y z
N MET A 1 19.30 -30.29 1.19
CA MET A 1 18.30 -29.51 1.97
C MET A 1 19.05 -28.59 2.92
N ALA A 2 18.97 -27.29 2.71
CA ALA A 2 19.43 -26.26 3.65
C ALA A 2 18.47 -25.09 3.53
N ASN A 3 17.44 -25.07 4.38
CA ASN A 3 16.50 -23.97 4.44
C ASN A 3 17.19 -22.84 5.22
N SER A 4 17.92 -21.98 4.51
CA SER A 4 18.43 -20.73 5.05
C SER A 4 17.26 -19.76 5.20
N SER A 5 16.46 -19.93 6.25
CA SER A 5 15.64 -18.84 6.76
C SER A 5 16.58 -17.83 7.42
N VAL A 6 17.31 -17.07 6.59
CA VAL A 6 18.01 -15.87 7.02
C VAL A 6 16.91 -14.91 7.44
N ARG A 7 16.59 -14.93 8.73
CA ARG A 7 15.86 -13.83 9.33
C ARG A 7 16.73 -12.59 9.07
N PRO A 8 16.21 -11.54 8.42
CA PRO A 8 17.00 -10.34 8.17
C PRO A 8 17.55 -9.90 9.52
N ASP A 9 18.86 -9.70 9.56
CA ASP A 9 19.64 -9.40 10.75
C ASP A 9 18.89 -8.34 11.57
N SER A 10 18.57 -8.70 12.82
CA SER A 10 17.81 -7.81 13.70
C SER A 10 18.81 -6.74 14.10
N ASP A 11 18.81 -5.62 13.39
CA ASP A 11 19.78 -4.56 13.65
C ASP A 11 19.72 -4.19 15.15
N PRO A 12 20.81 -4.42 15.90
CA PRO A 12 20.82 -4.31 17.35
C PRO A 12 20.47 -2.89 17.82
N ALA A 13 20.68 -1.88 16.96
CA ALA A 13 20.27 -0.51 17.23
C ALA A 13 18.74 -0.38 17.35
N TRP A 14 17.97 -1.12 16.54
CA TRP A 14 16.52 -1.15 16.64
C TRP A 14 16.03 -1.80 17.92
N ASP A 15 16.68 -2.89 18.34
CA ASP A 15 16.32 -3.58 19.58
C ASP A 15 16.59 -2.71 20.82
N ASP A 16 17.66 -1.93 20.80
CA ASP A 16 18.00 -0.99 21.88
C ASP A 16 17.04 0.20 21.92
N LEU A 17 16.66 0.75 20.76
CA LEU A 17 15.61 1.78 20.66
C LEU A 17 14.26 1.26 21.17
N LEU A 18 13.88 0.03 20.81
CA LEU A 18 12.64 -0.60 21.26
C LEU A 18 12.67 -0.92 22.76
N ARG A 19 13.83 -1.29 23.31
CA ARG A 19 14.00 -1.43 24.76
C ARG A 19 13.84 -0.08 25.45
N GLN A 20 14.50 0.97 24.96
CA GLN A 20 14.38 2.32 25.52
C GLN A 20 12.94 2.83 25.49
N LEU A 21 12.20 2.56 24.41
CA LEU A 21 10.79 2.93 24.30
C LEU A 21 9.91 2.17 25.31
N ARG A 22 10.16 0.87 25.50
CA ARG A 22 9.43 0.02 26.46
C ARG A 22 9.71 0.37 27.92
N HIS A 23 10.91 0.86 28.23
CA HIS A 23 11.26 1.34 29.57
C HIS A 23 10.64 2.70 29.91
N ARG A 24 9.99 3.36 28.94
CA ARG A 24 9.32 4.63 29.19
C ARG A 24 8.02 4.37 29.97
N PRO A 25 7.76 5.12 31.05
CA PRO A 25 6.54 4.94 31.83
C PRO A 25 5.31 5.16 30.96
N ALA A 26 4.32 4.28 31.10
CA ALA A 26 3.08 4.36 30.36
C ALA A 26 2.42 5.73 30.62
N ALA A 27 2.22 6.50 29.55
CA ALA A 27 1.55 7.78 29.65
C ALA A 27 0.10 7.55 30.11
N GLN A 28 -0.28 8.11 31.25
CA GLN A 28 -1.66 8.04 31.70
C GLN A 28 -2.53 8.81 30.70
N PRO A 29 -3.65 8.23 30.24
CA PRO A 29 -4.55 8.93 29.34
C PRO A 29 -5.06 10.17 30.05
N ARG A 30 -4.76 11.36 29.49
CA ARG A 30 -5.30 12.61 30.05
C ARG A 30 -6.84 12.53 30.05
N PRO A 31 -7.51 12.99 31.10
CA PRO A 31 -8.96 13.03 31.12
C PRO A 31 -9.45 13.83 29.89
N PHE A 32 -10.54 13.37 29.26
CA PHE A 32 -11.12 13.95 28.05
C PHE A 32 -10.26 13.85 26.77
N PHE A 33 -9.21 13.02 26.75
CA PHE A 33 -8.44 12.76 25.53
C PHE A 33 -9.35 12.28 24.38
N TYR A 34 -10.14 11.24 24.64
CA TYR A 34 -11.03 10.65 23.64
C TYR A 34 -12.13 11.61 23.17
N SER A 35 -12.75 12.36 24.07
CA SER A 35 -13.79 13.32 23.69
C SER A 35 -13.22 14.46 22.84
N ARG A 36 -12.00 14.92 23.11
CA ARG A 36 -11.32 15.92 22.27
C ARG A 36 -10.93 15.38 20.90
N VAL A 37 -10.44 14.14 20.83
CA VAL A 37 -10.13 13.48 19.55
C VAL A 37 -11.41 13.30 18.73
N GLN A 38 -12.48 12.82 19.36
CA GLN A 38 -13.79 12.66 18.72
C GLN A 38 -14.32 14.00 18.20
N ALA A 39 -14.28 15.06 19.01
CA ALA A 39 -14.71 16.39 18.59
C ALA A 39 -13.92 16.91 17.38
N ARG A 40 -12.60 16.68 17.34
CA ARG A 40 -11.75 17.07 16.20
C ARG A 40 -12.06 16.26 14.95
N LEU A 41 -12.29 14.96 15.07
CA LEU A 41 -12.65 14.10 13.95
C LEU A 41 -14.01 14.48 13.36
N VAL A 42 -15.00 14.73 14.23
CA VAL A 42 -16.33 15.19 13.80
C VAL A 42 -16.26 16.57 13.15
N ALA A 43 -15.51 17.51 13.73
CA ALA A 43 -15.31 18.83 13.15
C ALA A 43 -14.63 18.77 11.78
N LYS A 44 -13.57 17.96 11.64
CA LYS A 44 -12.84 17.79 10.37
C LYS A 44 -13.70 17.07 9.32
N ALA A 45 -14.39 15.99 9.70
CA ALA A 45 -15.32 15.30 8.82
C ALA A 45 -16.47 16.21 8.36
N SER A 46 -16.93 17.14 9.20
CA SER A 46 -17.97 18.11 8.83
C SER A 46 -17.44 19.20 7.92
N ALA A 47 -16.20 19.66 8.13
CA ALA A 47 -15.51 20.61 7.25
C ALA A 47 -15.26 20.00 5.85
N ASP A 48 -14.81 18.75 5.78
CA ASP A 48 -14.54 18.06 4.51
C ASP A 48 -15.83 17.64 3.78
N LYS A 49 -16.94 17.43 4.51
CA LYS A 49 -18.24 17.05 3.93
C LYS A 49 -18.91 18.17 3.12
N ASN A 50 -18.49 19.42 3.28
CA ASN A 50 -19.13 20.58 2.65
C ASN A 50 -18.54 20.96 1.28
N LEU A 51 -17.58 20.21 0.76
CA LEU A 51 -16.93 20.57 -0.51
C LEU A 51 -17.75 20.21 -1.76
N LEU A 52 -18.71 19.28 -1.68
CA LEU A 52 -19.55 18.93 -2.83
C LEU A 52 -21.01 18.65 -2.44
N PRO A 53 -22.00 19.27 -3.13
CA PRO A 53 -23.41 19.00 -2.91
C PRO A 53 -23.71 17.51 -3.14
N GLY A 54 -24.58 16.94 -2.29
CA GLY A 54 -24.86 15.49 -2.26
C GLY A 54 -25.32 14.89 -3.60
N TRP A 55 -25.90 15.71 -4.49
CA TRP A 55 -26.29 15.32 -5.85
C TRP A 55 -25.11 15.06 -6.79
N LEU A 56 -23.95 15.68 -6.55
CA LEU A 56 -22.74 15.52 -7.37
C LEU A 56 -21.88 14.31 -6.95
N ARG A 57 -22.17 13.68 -5.81
CA ARG A 57 -21.41 12.52 -5.33
C ARG A 57 -21.61 11.28 -6.19
N ARG A 58 -22.84 11.04 -6.65
CA ARG A 58 -23.19 9.90 -7.52
C ARG A 58 -22.42 9.89 -8.84
N PRO A 59 -22.39 10.99 -9.63
CA PRO A 59 -21.62 11.00 -10.88
C PRO A 59 -20.11 10.94 -10.63
N ALA A 60 -19.59 11.54 -9.55
CA ALA A 60 -18.16 11.47 -9.21
C ALA A 60 -17.71 10.03 -8.90
N TYR A 61 -18.50 9.27 -8.14
CA TYR A 61 -18.22 7.84 -7.90
C TYR A 61 -18.26 7.02 -9.18
N ALA A 62 -19.23 7.28 -10.07
CA ALA A 62 -19.33 6.58 -11.35
C ALA A 62 -18.12 6.88 -12.26
N ALA A 63 -17.65 8.14 -12.30
CA ALA A 63 -16.47 8.52 -13.06
C ALA A 63 -15.19 7.86 -12.53
N LEU A 64 -15.00 7.82 -11.20
CA LEU A 64 -13.88 7.13 -10.57
C LEU A 64 -13.88 5.62 -10.86
N LEU A 65 -15.04 4.98 -10.74
CA LEU A 65 -15.20 3.56 -11.07
C LEU A 65 -14.93 3.30 -12.57
N GLY A 66 -15.43 4.17 -13.45
CA GLY A 66 -15.15 4.09 -14.88
C GLY A 66 -13.67 4.23 -15.21
N ALA A 67 -12.98 5.20 -14.60
CA ALA A 67 -11.55 5.40 -14.78
C ALA A 67 -10.72 4.20 -14.27
N LEU A 68 -11.12 3.60 -13.15
CA LEU A 68 -10.49 2.40 -12.60
C LEU A 68 -10.64 1.21 -13.55
N VAL A 69 -11.87 0.95 -14.02
CA VAL A 69 -12.15 -0.15 -14.97
C VAL A 69 -11.43 0.07 -16.30
N PHE A 70 -11.40 1.31 -16.79
CA PHE A 70 -10.69 1.68 -18.02
C PHE A 70 -9.18 1.48 -17.89
N SER A 71 -8.58 1.92 -16.78
CA SER A 71 -7.15 1.74 -16.51
C SER A 71 -6.77 0.26 -16.42
N LEU A 72 -7.63 -0.56 -15.79
CA LEU A 72 -7.40 -2.00 -15.67
C LEU A 72 -7.60 -2.75 -17.01
N SER A 73 -8.42 -2.20 -17.91
CA SER A 73 -8.67 -2.78 -19.24
C SER A 73 -7.61 -2.38 -20.27
N GLY A 74 -6.85 -1.31 -20.02
CA GLY A 74 -5.77 -0.84 -20.89
C GLY A 74 -4.46 -1.63 -20.77
N ASP A 75 -4.25 -2.37 -19.67
CA ASP A 75 -3.03 -3.14 -19.40
C ASP A 75 -3.13 -4.60 -19.87
N GLY A 76 -3.66 -4.80 -21.09
CA GLY A 76 -3.86 -6.12 -21.72
C GLY A 76 -3.26 -6.27 -23.10
N SER A 77 -2.52 -5.27 -23.60
CA SER A 77 -1.93 -5.30 -24.94
C SER A 77 -0.45 -4.93 -24.89
N GLY A 78 0.42 -5.93 -24.70
CA GLY A 78 1.85 -5.64 -24.64
C GLY A 78 2.81 -6.77 -24.34
N SER A 79 2.65 -7.95 -24.93
CA SER A 79 3.83 -8.79 -25.22
C SER A 79 3.56 -9.68 -26.43
N THR A 80 3.70 -9.11 -27.62
CA THR A 80 4.07 -9.91 -28.79
C THR A 80 5.50 -10.39 -28.54
N THR A 81 5.64 -11.60 -28.02
CA THR A 81 6.92 -12.32 -28.02
C THR A 81 7.31 -12.53 -29.49
N PRO A 82 8.39 -11.92 -30.02
CA PRO A 82 8.91 -12.35 -31.30
C PRO A 82 9.54 -13.73 -31.06
N ASN A 83 8.92 -14.77 -31.61
CA ASN A 83 9.50 -16.10 -31.70
C ASN A 83 10.87 -15.99 -32.35
N HIS A 84 11.93 -16.12 -31.56
CA HIS A 84 13.28 -16.33 -32.04
C HIS A 84 13.48 -17.84 -32.20
N PRO A 85 13.49 -18.41 -33.43
CA PRO A 85 13.92 -19.79 -33.61
C PRO A 85 15.44 -19.88 -33.36
N LEU A 86 15.86 -20.88 -32.59
CA LEU A 86 17.28 -21.20 -32.37
C LEU A 86 17.98 -21.55 -33.70
N PRO A 87 19.22 -21.11 -33.95
CA PRO A 87 20.05 -21.73 -34.97
C PRO A 87 20.53 -23.10 -34.47
N GLN A 88 20.12 -24.15 -35.21
CA GLN A 88 20.68 -25.50 -35.18
C GLN A 88 22.20 -25.46 -35.42
N GLN A 89 22.98 -25.59 -34.35
CA GLN A 89 24.42 -25.81 -34.38
C GLN A 89 24.75 -27.05 -33.57
N GLN A 90 24.57 -28.24 -34.14
CA GLN A 90 25.30 -29.46 -33.77
C GLN A 90 24.76 -30.66 -34.55
N GLN A 91 25.19 -30.85 -35.81
CA GLN A 91 25.23 -32.19 -36.44
C GLN A 91 26.10 -32.17 -37.70
N LEU A 92 27.32 -31.66 -37.59
CA LEU A 92 28.32 -31.89 -38.64
C LEU A 92 29.74 -31.90 -38.08
N GLN A 93 29.96 -32.69 -37.02
CA GLN A 93 31.29 -33.25 -36.70
C GLN A 93 31.13 -34.57 -35.94
N ARG A 94 31.02 -35.67 -36.70
CA ARG A 94 31.72 -36.93 -36.45
C ARG A 94 31.75 -37.76 -37.72
#